data_AF-A0A1S1HQA5-F1
#
_entry.id   AF-A0A1S1HQA5-F1
#
_cell.length_a   1.000
_cell.length_b   1.000
_cell.length_c   1.000
_cell.angle_alpha   90.00
_cell.angle_beta   90.00
_cell.angle_gamma   90.00
#
_symmetry.space_group_name_H-M   'P 1'
#
loop_
_entity.id
_entity.type
_entity.pdbx_description
1 polymer ?
#
loop_
_entity_poly.entity_id
_entity_poly.type
_entity_poly.pdbx_seq_one_letter_code
_entity_poly.pdbx_strand_id
1 'polypeptide(L)'
;MENQQEMTAMTVTLKARIEPERRADLEDAFTQVMQGMGKEIQVTGGGTLLSDNGEAEECDIELAVADASDENISLIIQLFSSMLAPKGSRLVIHGEDTVIEFGDEEGLALYFNGTELPDEVYENSDINEIFDKLDEAVEEIGAIHGVWEGPTETAFYFYGTSFAEMSALIQPIIDSFPLCEKSRIVQIA
;
A
#
# COMPACT_ATOMS: atom_id res chain seq x y z
N MET A 1 -2.05 19.80 -38.80
CA MET A 1 -1.71 18.43 -38.37
C MET A 1 -1.14 18.62 -36.98
N GLU A 2 -1.96 18.40 -35.95
CA GLU A 2 -1.45 18.38 -34.58
C GLU A 2 -0.41 17.26 -34.53
N ASN A 3 0.83 17.60 -34.14
CA ASN A 3 1.79 16.58 -33.77
C ASN A 3 1.12 15.80 -32.63
N GLN A 4 0.74 14.54 -32.88
CA GLN A 4 0.51 13.61 -31.79
C GLN A 4 1.88 13.42 -31.15
N GLN A 5 2.12 14.13 -30.05
CA GLN A 5 3.30 13.93 -29.23
C GLN A 5 3.20 12.50 -28.69
N GLU A 6 4.17 11.66 -29.05
CA GLU A 6 4.23 10.28 -28.62
C GLU A 6 4.48 10.29 -27.11
N MET A 7 3.48 9.91 -26.32
CA MET A 7 3.60 9.87 -24.87
C MET A 7 4.41 8.63 -24.47
N THR A 8 5.32 8.81 -23.51
CA THR A 8 6.05 7.70 -22.91
C THR A 8 5.14 6.98 -21.93
N ALA A 9 4.97 5.67 -22.12
CA ALA A 9 4.26 4.84 -21.18
C ALA A 9 5.17 4.50 -19.99
N MET A 10 4.66 4.65 -18.78
CA MET A 10 5.34 4.24 -17.55
C MET A 10 4.40 3.44 -16.66
N THR A 11 4.95 2.55 -15.83
CA THR A 11 4.19 1.86 -14.77
C THR A 11 4.85 2.10 -13.43
N VAL A 12 4.09 2.63 -12.49
CA VAL A 12 4.46 2.67 -11.08
C VAL A 12 3.89 1.44 -10.40
N THR A 13 4.75 0.58 -9.85
CA THR A 13 4.33 -0.49 -8.95
C THR A 13 4.61 -0.08 -7.51
N LEU A 14 3.58 -0.09 -6.67
CA LEU A 14 3.71 0.05 -5.23
C LEU A 14 3.67 -1.34 -4.59
N LYS A 15 4.69 -1.69 -3.79
CA LYS A 15 4.75 -2.97 -3.06
C LYS A 15 3.87 -2.97 -1.82
N ALA A 16 2.63 -2.51 -1.99
CA ALA A 16 1.66 -2.36 -0.94
C ALA A 16 0.38 -3.13 -1.27
N ARG A 17 -0.20 -3.73 -0.24
CA ARG A 17 -1.50 -4.43 -0.27
C ARG A 17 -2.64 -3.41 -0.35
N ILE A 18 -2.81 -2.81 -1.52
CA ILE A 18 -3.81 -1.78 -1.80
C ILE A 18 -4.93 -2.38 -2.66
N GLU A 19 -6.15 -2.34 -2.13
CA GLU A 19 -7.33 -2.81 -2.85
C GLU A 19 -7.72 -1.88 -4.02
N PRO A 20 -8.49 -2.38 -5.01
CA PRO A 20 -8.82 -1.61 -6.21
C PRO A 20 -9.47 -0.24 -5.96
N GLU A 21 -10.33 -0.12 -4.95
CA GLU A 21 -11.00 1.15 -4.62
C GLU A 21 -9.99 2.17 -4.08
N ARG A 22 -9.13 1.76 -3.14
CA ARG A 22 -8.10 2.64 -2.58
C ARG A 22 -6.99 3.00 -3.58
N ARG A 23 -6.71 2.10 -4.55
CA ARG A 23 -5.83 2.42 -5.69
C ARG A 23 -6.44 3.54 -6.54
N ALA A 24 -7.75 3.51 -6.78
CA ALA A 24 -8.42 4.57 -7.54
C ALA A 24 -8.32 5.93 -6.82
N ASP A 25 -8.41 5.97 -5.49
CA ASP A 25 -8.18 7.20 -4.72
C ASP A 25 -6.76 7.76 -4.89
N LEU A 26 -5.74 6.88 -4.96
CA LEU A 26 -4.36 7.29 -5.25
C LEU A 26 -4.19 7.81 -6.67
N GLU A 27 -4.82 7.15 -7.65
CA GLU A 27 -4.84 7.59 -9.05
C GLU A 27 -5.47 8.99 -9.21
N ASP A 28 -6.58 9.23 -8.51
CA ASP A 28 -7.28 10.51 -8.50
C ASP A 28 -6.45 11.60 -7.80
N ALA A 29 -5.88 11.30 -6.63
CA ALA A 29 -5.00 12.22 -5.91
C ALA A 29 -3.77 12.61 -6.75
N PHE A 30 -3.12 11.63 -7.37
CA PHE A 30 -1.99 11.85 -8.28
C PHE A 30 -2.39 12.74 -9.45
N THR A 31 -3.52 12.42 -10.11
CA THR A 31 -4.05 13.17 -11.25
C THR A 31 -4.32 14.62 -10.87
N GLN A 32 -4.95 14.87 -9.72
CA GLN A 32 -5.23 16.23 -9.23
C GLN A 32 -3.95 17.04 -9.02
N VAL A 33 -2.90 16.44 -8.44
CA VAL A 33 -1.62 17.13 -8.23
C VAL A 33 -0.94 17.45 -9.57
N MET A 34 -0.87 16.49 -10.50
CA MET A 34 -0.26 16.72 -11.81
C MET A 34 -0.96 17.83 -12.60
N GLN A 35 -2.30 17.84 -12.59
CA GLN A 35 -3.09 18.90 -13.21
C GLN A 35 -2.86 20.25 -12.53
N GLY A 36 -2.83 20.28 -11.19
CA GLY A 36 -2.56 21.50 -10.41
C GLY A 36 -1.18 22.10 -10.70
N MET A 37 -0.20 21.26 -11.05
CA MET A 37 1.16 21.66 -11.45
C MET A 37 1.28 21.98 -12.95
N GLY A 38 0.23 21.77 -13.75
CA GLY A 38 0.26 21.94 -15.20
C GLY A 38 1.18 20.94 -15.91
N LYS A 39 1.38 19.75 -15.31
CA LYS A 39 2.20 18.68 -15.88
C LYS A 39 1.35 17.81 -16.81
N GLU A 40 1.87 17.52 -18.01
CA GLU A 40 1.23 16.63 -18.98
C GLU A 40 1.56 15.16 -18.68
N ILE A 41 1.06 14.70 -17.53
CA ILE A 41 1.23 13.35 -16.99
C ILE A 41 -0.17 12.82 -16.66
N GLN A 42 -0.58 11.73 -17.29
CA GLN A 42 -1.95 11.20 -17.20
C GLN A 42 -1.94 9.78 -16.68
N VAL A 43 -2.81 9.49 -15.72
CA VAL A 43 -3.15 8.10 -15.40
C VAL A 43 -3.97 7.53 -16.55
N THR A 44 -3.58 6.36 -17.03
CA THR A 44 -4.21 5.67 -18.17
C THR A 44 -4.83 4.33 -17.79
N GLY A 45 -4.46 3.80 -16.62
CA GLY A 45 -4.92 2.51 -16.14
C GLY A 45 -4.17 2.10 -14.89
N GLY A 46 -4.34 0.83 -14.53
CA GLY A 46 -3.66 0.21 -13.40
C GLY A 46 -4.30 -1.12 -13.06
N GLY A 47 -3.70 -1.83 -12.11
CA GLY A 47 -4.19 -3.12 -11.64
C GLY A 47 -3.75 -3.40 -10.22
N THR A 48 -4.49 -4.28 -9.54
CA THR A 48 -4.05 -4.84 -8.26
C THR A 48 -3.77 -6.31 -8.48
N LEU A 49 -2.54 -6.74 -8.17
CA LEU A 49 -2.21 -8.15 -8.14
C LEU A 49 -2.87 -8.77 -6.90
N LEU A 50 -3.71 -9.77 -7.13
CA LEU A 50 -4.36 -10.54 -6.07
C LEU A 50 -3.72 -11.93 -5.99
N SER A 51 -3.53 -12.40 -4.77
CA SER A 51 -3.19 -13.80 -4.52
C SER A 51 -4.41 -14.71 -4.73
N ASP A 52 -4.21 -16.03 -4.63
CA ASP A 52 -5.26 -17.04 -4.84
C ASP A 52 -6.47 -16.88 -3.90
N ASN A 53 -6.30 -16.27 -2.73
CA ASN A 53 -7.37 -16.03 -1.75
C ASN A 53 -8.06 -14.67 -1.92
N GLY A 54 -7.67 -13.87 -2.92
CA GLY A 54 -8.19 -12.53 -3.18
C GLY A 54 -7.52 -11.40 -2.38
N GLU A 55 -6.49 -11.70 -1.59
CA GLU A 55 -5.68 -10.70 -0.88
C GLU A 55 -4.77 -9.94 -1.86
N ALA A 56 -4.72 -8.62 -1.75
CA ALA A 56 -3.80 -7.80 -2.55
C ALA A 56 -2.33 -8.06 -2.17
N GLU A 57 -1.45 -8.08 -3.18
CA GLU A 57 0.01 -8.23 -3.01
C GLU A 57 0.79 -6.97 -3.41
N GLU A 58 0.45 -6.39 -4.56
CA GLU A 58 1.00 -5.12 -5.07
C GLU A 58 -0.01 -4.46 -6.01
N CYS A 59 0.17 -3.16 -6.26
CA CYS A 59 -0.64 -2.44 -7.23
C CYS A 59 0.20 -1.70 -8.26
N ASP A 60 -0.27 -1.71 -9.49
CA ASP A 60 0.28 -1.00 -10.63
C ASP A 60 -0.61 0.21 -10.97
N ILE A 61 0.05 1.33 -11.29
CA ILE A 61 -0.56 2.54 -11.82
C ILE A 61 0.14 2.88 -13.13
N GLU A 62 -0.62 2.91 -14.22
CA GLU A 62 -0.12 3.12 -15.57
C GLU A 62 -0.24 4.59 -15.96
N LEU A 63 0.87 5.17 -16.41
CA LEU A 63 0.99 6.58 -16.75
C LEU A 63 1.34 6.79 -18.23
N ALA A 64 0.78 7.83 -18.83
CA ALA A 64 1.25 8.39 -20.08
C ALA A 64 1.89 9.77 -19.83
N VAL A 65 3.14 9.92 -20.23
CA VAL A 65 4.00 11.06 -19.89
C VAL A 65 4.45 11.77 -21.17
N ALA A 66 4.07 13.04 -21.37
CA ALA A 66 4.43 13.77 -22.59
C ALA A 66 5.93 14.12 -22.70
N ASP A 67 6.60 14.30 -21.55
CA ASP A 67 8.03 14.55 -21.43
C ASP A 67 8.63 13.69 -20.30
N ALA A 68 9.30 12.61 -20.66
CA ALA A 68 9.97 11.69 -19.72
C ALA A 68 11.33 12.22 -19.24
N SER A 69 11.38 13.48 -18.84
CA SER A 69 12.58 14.10 -18.29
C SER A 69 12.86 13.63 -16.86
N ASP A 70 14.13 13.68 -16.44
CA ASP A 70 14.55 13.33 -15.07
C ASP A 70 13.76 14.10 -14.00
N GLU A 71 13.35 15.34 -14.30
CA GLU A 71 12.52 16.17 -13.41
C GLU A 71 11.13 15.54 -13.22
N ASN A 72 10.46 15.15 -14.30
CA ASN A 72 9.13 14.56 -14.24
C ASN A 72 9.17 13.15 -13.62
N ILE A 73 10.20 12.36 -13.93
CA ILE A 73 10.44 11.06 -13.30
C ILE A 73 10.63 11.22 -11.78
N SER A 74 11.46 12.18 -11.37
CA SER A 74 11.69 12.47 -9.94
C SER A 74 10.42 12.93 -9.25
N LEU A 75 9.60 13.76 -9.91
CA LEU A 75 8.32 14.22 -9.39
C LEU A 75 7.33 13.07 -9.19
N ILE A 76 7.22 12.16 -10.15
CA ILE A 76 6.36 10.96 -10.05
C ILE A 76 6.77 10.14 -8.83
N ILE A 77 8.07 9.81 -8.71
CA ILE A 77 8.60 9.02 -7.60
C ILE A 77 8.36 9.72 -6.26
N GLN A 78 8.63 11.02 -6.16
CA GLN A 78 8.44 11.80 -4.94
C GLN A 78 6.98 11.82 -4.49
N LEU A 79 6.05 12.01 -5.43
CA LEU A 79 4.63 12.06 -5.10
C LEU A 79 4.14 10.71 -4.57
N PHE A 80 4.45 9.60 -5.24
CA PHE A 80 4.10 8.27 -4.75
C PHE A 80 4.78 7.95 -3.41
N SER A 81 6.04 8.33 -3.24
CA SER A 81 6.75 8.18 -1.96
C SER A 81 6.12 8.97 -0.82
N SER A 82 5.47 10.10 -1.12
CA SER A 82 4.75 10.89 -0.11
C SER A 82 3.35 10.35 0.23
N MET A 83 2.80 9.45 -0.59
CA MET A 83 1.47 8.87 -0.38
C MET A 83 1.56 7.52 0.33
N LEU A 84 2.30 6.58 -0.26
CA LEU A 84 2.59 5.24 0.27
C LEU A 84 3.55 4.55 -0.72
N ALA A 85 4.82 4.36 -0.35
CA ALA A 85 5.78 3.64 -1.18
C ALA A 85 6.71 2.79 -0.32
N PRO A 86 6.32 1.56 -0.02
CA PRO A 86 7.18 0.64 0.70
C PRO A 86 8.32 0.10 -0.18
N LYS A 87 9.32 -0.47 0.48
CA LYS A 87 10.46 -1.14 -0.16
C LYS A 87 10.01 -2.15 -1.19
N GLY A 88 10.70 -2.18 -2.33
CA GLY A 88 10.35 -3.00 -3.48
C GLY A 88 9.38 -2.32 -4.45
N SER A 89 8.95 -1.08 -4.18
CA SER A 89 8.26 -0.25 -5.16
C SER A 89 9.20 0.15 -6.30
N ARG A 90 8.65 0.35 -7.50
CA ARG A 90 9.44 0.57 -8.72
C ARG A 90 8.69 1.39 -9.75
N LEU A 91 9.42 2.15 -10.55
CA LEU A 91 8.94 2.79 -11.77
C LEU A 91 9.58 2.09 -12.97
N VAL A 92 8.76 1.68 -13.93
CA VAL A 92 9.19 1.11 -15.21
C VAL A 92 8.91 2.10 -16.33
N ILE A 93 9.91 2.41 -17.15
CA ILE A 93 9.76 3.25 -18.35
C ILE A 93 9.76 2.32 -19.57
N HIS A 94 8.60 2.20 -20.21
CA HIS A 94 8.41 1.27 -21.32
C HIS A 94 9.08 1.80 -22.59
N GLY A 95 9.70 0.91 -23.36
CA GLY A 95 10.44 1.23 -24.59
C GLY A 95 11.95 1.44 -24.38
N GLU A 96 12.36 1.76 -23.16
CA GLU A 96 13.78 1.81 -22.76
C GLU A 96 14.19 0.65 -21.83
N ASP A 97 13.22 -0.15 -21.38
CA ASP A 97 13.37 -1.22 -20.37
C ASP A 97 14.08 -0.74 -19.09
N THR A 98 13.92 0.54 -18.75
CA THR A 98 14.50 1.17 -17.55
C THR A 98 13.62 0.91 -16.34
N VAL A 99 14.22 0.40 -15.27
CA VAL A 99 13.58 0.18 -13.96
C VAL A 99 14.28 1.02 -12.91
N ILE A 100 13.50 1.82 -12.17
CA ILE A 100 13.97 2.65 -11.07
C ILE A 100 13.28 2.17 -9.79
N GLU A 101 14.04 1.56 -8.89
CA GLU A 101 13.54 1.17 -7.57
C GLU A 101 13.43 2.40 -6.66
N PHE A 102 12.35 2.45 -5.88
CA PHE A 102 12.12 3.50 -4.89
C PHE A 102 11.28 2.95 -3.72
N GLY A 103 11.03 3.81 -2.73
CA GLY A 103 10.32 3.45 -1.52
C GLY A 103 11.27 2.99 -0.41
N ASP A 104 10.98 3.44 0.80
CA ASP A 104 11.82 3.24 1.97
C ASP A 104 11.04 2.75 3.20
N GLU A 105 9.71 2.76 3.14
CA GLU A 105 8.85 2.22 4.20
C GLU A 105 8.95 0.68 4.27
N GLU A 106 8.98 0.17 5.49
CA GLU A 106 8.85 -1.23 5.83
C GLU A 106 7.36 -1.59 5.96
N GLY A 107 7.01 -2.83 5.67
CA GLY A 107 5.63 -3.30 5.71
C GLY A 107 5.41 -4.39 6.75
N LEU A 108 4.35 -4.27 7.56
CA LEU A 108 3.92 -5.28 8.52
C LEU A 108 2.47 -5.67 8.26
N ALA A 109 2.17 -6.96 8.20
CA ALA A 109 0.80 -7.48 8.19
C ALA A 109 0.53 -8.27 9.47
N LEU A 110 -0.52 -7.89 10.20
CA LEU A 110 -1.05 -8.63 11.34
C LEU A 110 -2.32 -9.37 10.89
N TYR A 111 -2.27 -10.69 10.90
CA TYR A 111 -3.42 -11.54 10.58
C TYR A 111 -4.06 -12.07 11.84
N PHE A 112 -5.35 -11.83 11.99
CA PHE A 112 -6.22 -12.33 13.04
C PHE A 112 -6.90 -13.62 12.59
N ASN A 113 -7.04 -14.56 13.51
CA ASN A 113 -7.72 -15.82 13.23
C ASN A 113 -9.24 -15.62 13.21
N GLY A 114 -9.90 -15.98 12.10
CA GLY A 114 -11.35 -15.79 11.92
C GLY A 114 -12.20 -17.05 12.11
N THR A 115 -11.62 -18.22 12.41
CA THR A 115 -12.39 -19.49 12.38
C THR A 115 -12.09 -20.50 13.50
N GLU A 116 -11.04 -20.30 14.30
CA GLU A 116 -10.52 -21.32 15.22
C GLU A 116 -10.48 -20.88 16.69
N LEU A 117 -11.01 -19.70 17.02
CA LEU A 117 -11.23 -19.28 18.41
C LEU A 117 -12.63 -19.70 18.88
N PRO A 118 -12.87 -19.80 20.20
CA PRO A 118 -14.23 -20.03 20.72
C PRO A 118 -15.20 -18.93 20.27
N ASP A 119 -16.44 -19.30 19.94
CA ASP A 119 -17.48 -18.35 19.48
C ASP A 119 -17.65 -17.14 20.44
N GLU A 120 -17.55 -17.38 21.75
CA GLU A 120 -17.64 -16.34 22.79
C GLU A 120 -16.55 -15.25 22.64
N VAL A 121 -15.39 -15.57 22.07
CA VAL A 121 -14.34 -14.58 21.79
C VAL A 121 -14.78 -13.65 20.67
N TYR A 122 -15.32 -14.19 19.57
CA TYR A 122 -15.82 -13.38 18.46
C TYR A 122 -17.04 -12.54 18.85
N GLU A 123 -17.93 -13.08 19.68
CA GLU A 123 -19.14 -12.38 20.14
C GLU A 123 -18.84 -11.24 21.11
N ASN A 124 -17.76 -11.32 21.90
CA ASN A 124 -17.43 -10.35 22.95
C ASN A 124 -16.22 -9.46 22.64
N SER A 125 -15.57 -9.62 21.49
CA SER A 125 -14.45 -8.77 21.07
C SER A 125 -14.89 -7.75 20.03
N ASP A 126 -14.31 -6.55 20.10
CA ASP A 126 -14.48 -5.53 19.07
C ASP A 126 -13.16 -5.33 18.32
N ILE A 127 -13.14 -5.73 17.04
CA ILE A 127 -11.95 -5.59 16.21
C ILE A 127 -11.57 -4.12 15.96
N ASN A 128 -12.54 -3.19 16.03
CA ASN A 128 -12.28 -1.76 15.88
C ASN A 128 -11.57 -1.19 17.10
N GLU A 129 -11.87 -1.67 18.32
CA GLU A 129 -11.11 -1.28 19.52
C GLU A 129 -9.63 -1.68 19.38
N ILE A 130 -9.38 -2.86 18.82
CA ILE A 130 -8.02 -3.34 18.57
C ILE A 130 -7.36 -2.52 17.46
N PHE A 131 -8.08 -2.20 16.38
CA PHE A 131 -7.60 -1.32 15.32
C PHE A 131 -7.10 0.02 15.89
N ASP A 132 -7.94 0.72 16.65
CA ASP A 132 -7.61 2.04 17.21
C ASP A 132 -6.36 1.98 18.09
N LYS A 133 -6.24 0.94 18.93
CA LYS A 133 -5.07 0.74 19.81
C LYS A 133 -3.79 0.46 19.02
N LEU A 134 -3.90 -0.33 17.96
CA LEU A 134 -2.75 -0.69 17.12
C LEU A 134 -2.28 0.51 16.31
N ASP A 135 -3.21 1.30 15.76
CA ASP A 135 -2.90 2.52 15.00
C ASP A 135 -2.25 3.58 15.91
N GLU A 136 -2.82 3.83 17.09
CA GLU A 136 -2.24 4.73 18.10
C GLU A 136 -0.83 4.27 18.53
N ALA A 137 -0.61 2.96 18.67
CA ALA A 137 0.68 2.44 19.10
C ALA A 137 1.81 2.69 18.10
N VAL A 138 1.51 2.85 16.81
CA VAL A 138 2.53 3.05 15.77
C VAL A 138 2.58 4.48 15.22
N GLU A 139 1.70 5.38 15.66
CA GLU A 139 1.45 6.70 15.02
C GLU A 139 2.70 7.56 14.77
N GLU A 140 3.73 7.41 15.60
CA GLU A 140 4.99 8.17 15.47
C GLU A 140 5.94 7.61 14.39
N ILE A 141 5.75 6.36 13.98
CA ILE A 141 6.66 5.65 13.07
C ILE A 141 5.97 5.00 11.87
N GLY A 142 4.65 4.96 11.82
CA GLY A 142 3.85 4.34 10.77
C GLY A 142 2.36 4.50 11.01
N ALA A 143 1.55 3.83 10.20
CA ALA A 143 0.09 3.83 10.33
C ALA A 143 -0.52 2.56 9.72
N ILE A 144 -1.79 2.29 10.02
CA ILE A 144 -2.56 1.29 9.28
C ILE A 144 -3.04 1.88 7.95
N HIS A 145 -2.66 1.26 6.84
CA HIS A 145 -3.06 1.66 5.49
C HIS A 145 -4.08 0.70 4.86
N GLY A 146 -4.45 -0.40 5.49
CA GLY A 146 -5.46 -1.26 4.90
C GLY A 146 -5.92 -2.37 5.80
N VAL A 147 -7.10 -2.88 5.44
CA VAL A 147 -7.71 -4.05 6.05
C VAL A 147 -8.05 -5.01 4.91
N TRP A 148 -7.98 -6.30 5.18
CA TRP A 148 -8.48 -7.34 4.30
C TRP A 148 -9.27 -8.36 5.10
N GLU A 149 -10.43 -8.75 4.58
CA GLU A 149 -11.25 -9.81 5.16
C GLU A 149 -11.23 -11.02 4.23
N GLY A 150 -10.50 -12.05 4.65
CA GLY A 150 -10.40 -13.32 3.98
C GLY A 150 -11.39 -14.36 4.51
N PRO A 151 -11.40 -15.56 3.91
CA PRO A 151 -12.30 -16.64 4.32
C PRO A 151 -11.97 -17.21 5.71
N THR A 152 -10.73 -17.07 6.19
CA THR A 152 -10.26 -17.65 7.46
C THR A 152 -9.54 -16.67 8.36
N GLU A 153 -9.18 -15.49 7.84
CA GLU A 153 -8.36 -14.50 8.53
C GLU A 153 -8.83 -13.10 8.16
N THR A 154 -8.64 -12.16 9.09
CA THR A 154 -8.68 -10.71 8.81
C THR A 154 -7.28 -10.17 8.94
N ALA A 155 -6.84 -9.26 8.07
CA ALA A 155 -5.49 -8.69 8.13
C ALA A 155 -5.51 -7.18 8.25
N PHE A 156 -4.62 -6.62 9.06
CA PHE A 156 -4.30 -5.19 9.09
C PHE A 156 -2.91 -4.98 8.50
N TYR A 157 -2.79 -3.99 7.61
CA TYR A 157 -1.54 -3.66 6.92
C TYR A 157 -0.98 -2.34 7.40
N PHE A 158 0.21 -2.40 7.98
CA PHE A 158 0.96 -1.28 8.50
C PHE A 158 2.12 -0.98 7.56
N TYR A 159 2.37 0.31 7.34
CA TYR A 159 3.58 0.77 6.68
C TYR A 159 4.20 1.88 7.51
N GLY A 160 5.52 1.89 7.58
CA GLY A 160 6.25 2.82 8.42
C GLY A 160 7.75 2.67 8.32
N THR A 161 8.47 3.36 9.19
CA THR A 161 9.93 3.49 9.11
C THR A 161 10.71 2.24 9.53
N SER A 162 10.11 1.33 10.31
CA SER A 162 10.79 0.13 10.82
C SER A 162 9.83 -1.00 11.17
N PHE A 163 9.95 -2.13 10.48
CA PHE A 163 9.20 -3.36 10.80
C PHE A 163 9.43 -3.81 12.25
N ALA A 164 10.70 -3.83 12.68
CA ALA A 164 11.07 -4.32 14.00
C ALA A 164 10.50 -3.46 15.12
N GLU A 165 10.47 -2.13 14.94
CA GLU A 165 9.90 -1.21 15.93
C GLU A 165 8.38 -1.28 15.94
N MET A 166 7.71 -1.27 14.76
CA MET A 166 6.26 -1.46 14.68
C MET A 166 5.83 -2.77 15.34
N SER A 167 6.50 -3.88 15.02
CA SER A 167 6.24 -5.20 15.62
C SER A 167 6.41 -5.18 17.14
N ALA A 168 7.43 -4.49 17.66
CA ALA A 168 7.66 -4.40 19.10
C ALA A 168 6.60 -3.55 19.82
N LEU A 169 6.10 -2.48 19.17
CA LEU A 169 5.06 -1.60 19.72
C LEU A 169 3.69 -2.28 19.80
N ILE A 170 3.34 -3.10 18.80
CA ILE A 170 2.04 -3.79 18.78
C ILE A 170 2.02 -5.09 19.61
N GLN A 171 3.17 -5.69 19.91
CA GLN A 171 3.23 -6.98 20.61
C GLN A 171 2.52 -6.98 21.97
N PRO A 172 2.67 -5.97 22.86
CA PRO A 172 1.95 -5.93 24.13
C PRO A 172 0.43 -5.89 23.96
N ILE A 173 -0.07 -5.29 22.88
CA ILE A 173 -1.49 -5.26 22.54
C ILE A 173 -1.91 -6.68 22.15
N ILE A 174 -1.22 -7.30 21.18
CA ILE A 174 -1.48 -8.67 20.73
C ILE A 174 -1.53 -9.65 21.91
N ASP A 175 -0.61 -9.55 22.85
CA ASP A 175 -0.53 -10.43 24.02
C ASP A 175 -1.69 -10.23 25.03
N SER A 176 -2.41 -9.11 24.92
CA SER A 176 -3.46 -8.71 25.88
C SER A 176 -4.89 -8.97 25.41
N PHE A 177 -5.13 -9.19 24.12
CA PHE A 177 -6.47 -9.36 23.55
C PHE A 177 -6.75 -10.82 23.16
N PRO A 178 -7.83 -11.45 23.65
CA PRO A 178 -8.21 -12.81 23.26
C PRO A 178 -8.41 -12.99 21.74
N LEU A 179 -8.92 -11.96 21.04
CA LEU A 179 -9.08 -12.01 19.58
C LEU A 179 -7.75 -12.11 18.82
N CYS A 180 -6.64 -11.73 19.46
CA CYS A 180 -5.30 -11.84 18.89
C CYS A 180 -4.68 -13.24 19.12
N GLU A 181 -5.36 -14.15 19.82
CA GLU A 181 -4.90 -15.53 19.92
C GLU A 181 -4.79 -16.16 18.52
N LYS A 182 -3.71 -16.91 18.29
CA LYS A 182 -3.35 -17.50 16.97
C LYS A 182 -3.20 -16.46 15.84
N SER A 183 -3.01 -15.19 16.17
CA SER A 183 -2.59 -14.20 15.18
C SER A 183 -1.15 -14.45 14.71
N ARG A 184 -0.81 -13.90 13.54
CA ARG A 184 0.55 -13.96 12.99
C ARG A 184 0.97 -12.61 12.43
N ILE A 185 2.22 -12.26 12.65
CA ILE A 185 2.88 -11.09 12.06
C ILE A 185 3.73 -11.56 10.88
N VAL A 186 3.63 -10.86 9.76
CA VAL A 186 4.44 -11.09 8.55
C VAL A 186 5.03 -9.77 8.07
N GLN A 187 6.32 -9.77 7.73
CA GLN A 187 6.94 -8.64 7.02
C GLN A 187 6.55 -8.72 5.55
N ILE A 188 5.97 -7.65 5.02
CA ILE A 188 5.42 -7.59 3.65
C ILE A 188 6.18 -6.62 2.73
N ALA A 189 7.08 -5.80 3.28
CA ALA A 189 8.06 -5.00 2.57
C ALA A 189 9.27 -4.73 3.47
#